data_AF-A0A936ST64-F1
#
_entry.id   AF-A0A936ST64-F1
#
_cell.length_a   1.000
_cell.length_b   1.000
_cell.length_c   1.000
_cell.angle_alpha   90.00
_cell.angle_beta   90.00
_cell.angle_gamma   90.00
#
_symmetry.space_group_name_H-M   'P 1'
#
loop_
_entity.id
_entity.type
_entity.pdbx_description
1 polymer ?
#
loop_
_entity_poly.entity_id
_entity_poly.type
_entity_poly.pdbx_seq_one_letter_code
_entity_poly.pdbx_strand_id
1 'polypeptide(L)'
;MIAPHPARPAPVPRGLIAPPEHYCPIPQRLLADLHDTPIAIGLYALVARLYLIEQAPVPLSRADVQRYDPSLKTGAVKRALDRLLNRGWLIAAPTECQRKQRYTPSWGRIKGAPLPWQMGQSCLGRPRHIIRQLLDRSLLDVCMGRIIPHATQSATISRYVTTPALGLADIGSYALALAGQPRETEGLQRLGLVRAGQALPVPAEPRLLALISQRALLDDAEDVALTVGGTRRLGVGPAPEKADRSQPLFFVPPGSIGSLIGQLIGESIGSTNESAQGFTVLQRAKTHLSEHVEGITWDSWDSRNQATPPPTPSNPTTTNGGGTQEFDQKEHAHQSDSQPGTSQLPETPATWLLQSINVLPEIQFELAGMPAETVSAAIAHARAHPQVRDLAGWVVKLLRTHRDHGWQIAPPTPRAETPEDLRLAFARYAAAQEAARRAGMPEDTPWFPPEPAKLNLPGVLPHLWNDVQAALKAQLPRAEFAMIRHAALLSVEQGVATIQAPSQTVKAALENRHLSVLRDLLALFAGEQLQVRVVLNPHASSATMAAPAPEALPDMVCPTWVTAERWALLPTLLRATLAGAAFVDGAVRGRDAFCSRKLETIYRREVDDLITAAQVAEPDTLEAMLSG
;
A
#
# COMPACT_ATOMS: atom_id res chain seq x y z
N MET A 1 -62.92 -1.63 -13.99
CA MET A 1 -61.71 -0.81 -13.74
C MET A 1 -60.68 -1.69 -13.06
N ILE A 2 -59.66 -2.14 -13.79
CA ILE A 2 -58.60 -3.02 -13.29
C ILE A 2 -57.32 -2.18 -13.23
N ALA A 3 -56.73 -2.06 -12.04
CA ALA A 3 -55.52 -1.28 -11.81
C ALA A 3 -54.30 -1.93 -12.51
N PRO A 4 -53.37 -1.15 -13.09
CA PRO A 4 -52.21 -1.71 -13.74
C PRO A 4 -51.19 -2.21 -12.71
N HIS A 5 -50.66 -3.41 -12.97
CA HIS A 5 -49.63 -4.09 -12.22
C HIS A 5 -48.30 -3.30 -12.27
N PRO A 6 -47.54 -3.15 -11.15
CA PRO A 6 -46.27 -2.44 -11.20
C PRO A 6 -45.27 -3.23 -12.07
N ALA A 7 -44.69 -2.54 -13.05
CA ALA A 7 -43.73 -3.09 -13.99
C ALA A 7 -42.55 -3.74 -13.26
N ARG A 8 -42.34 -5.03 -13.54
CA ARG A 8 -41.18 -5.80 -13.10
C ARG A 8 -39.91 -5.10 -13.63
N PRO A 9 -38.91 -4.77 -12.80
CA PRO A 9 -37.68 -4.17 -13.29
C PRO A 9 -37.01 -5.13 -14.28
N ALA A 10 -36.62 -4.60 -15.44
CA ALA A 10 -36.04 -5.38 -16.52
C ALA A 10 -34.76 -6.11 -16.04
N PRO A 11 -34.54 -7.37 -16.46
CA PRO A 11 -33.27 -8.04 -16.20
C PRO A 11 -32.14 -7.24 -16.84
N VAL A 12 -31.10 -6.97 -16.05
CA VAL A 12 -29.90 -6.24 -16.47
C VAL A 12 -29.34 -6.90 -17.74
N PRO A 13 -29.07 -6.14 -18.82
CA PRO A 13 -28.55 -6.71 -20.05
C PRO A 13 -27.20 -7.38 -19.80
N ARG A 14 -27.16 -8.71 -20.00
CA ARG A 14 -25.92 -9.47 -20.12
C ARG A 14 -25.27 -9.09 -21.45
N GLY A 15 -24.29 -8.19 -21.41
CA GLY A 15 -23.35 -8.02 -22.52
C GLY A 15 -23.06 -6.58 -22.87
N LEU A 16 -22.16 -5.97 -22.10
CA LEU A 16 -21.12 -5.08 -22.62
C LEU A 16 -19.86 -5.39 -21.81
N ILE A 17 -18.98 -6.22 -22.37
CA ILE A 17 -17.70 -6.58 -21.77
C ILE A 17 -16.81 -5.34 -21.87
N ALA A 18 -16.84 -4.49 -20.84
CA ALA A 18 -15.73 -3.60 -20.56
C ALA A 18 -14.44 -4.45 -20.43
N PRO A 19 -13.27 -3.93 -20.83
CA PRO A 19 -12.04 -4.69 -20.75
C PRO A 19 -11.82 -5.22 -19.32
N PRO A 20 -11.17 -6.38 -19.16
CA PRO A 20 -10.96 -7.06 -17.87
C PRO A 20 -10.12 -6.27 -16.85
N GLU A 21 -9.80 -5.00 -17.11
CA GLU A 21 -8.93 -4.15 -16.27
C GLU A 21 -9.60 -3.71 -14.96
N HIS A 22 -10.93 -3.62 -14.90
CA HIS A 22 -11.64 -3.06 -13.75
C HIS A 22 -12.26 -4.11 -12.82
N TYR A 23 -12.30 -5.38 -13.25
CA TYR A 23 -12.97 -6.44 -12.51
C TYR A 23 -12.01 -7.57 -12.09
N CYS A 24 -12.27 -8.15 -10.93
CA CYS A 24 -11.66 -9.37 -10.43
C CYS A 24 -12.65 -10.53 -10.61
N PRO A 25 -12.30 -11.60 -11.34
CA PRO A 25 -13.22 -12.73 -11.51
C PRO A 25 -13.23 -13.61 -10.25
N ILE A 26 -14.42 -13.92 -9.74
CA ILE A 26 -14.63 -14.81 -8.59
C ILE A 26 -15.46 -16.03 -9.03
N PRO A 27 -15.02 -17.27 -8.75
CA PRO A 27 -15.81 -18.46 -9.09
C PRO A 27 -17.15 -18.48 -8.37
N GLN A 28 -18.26 -18.71 -9.07
CA GLN A 28 -19.59 -18.76 -8.42
C GLN A 28 -19.68 -19.89 -7.39
N ARG A 29 -19.01 -21.01 -7.64
CA ARG A 29 -18.93 -22.14 -6.70
C ARG A 29 -18.16 -21.79 -5.42
N LEU A 30 -17.20 -20.86 -5.48
CA LEU A 30 -16.54 -20.34 -4.28
C LEU A 30 -17.54 -19.63 -3.37
N LEU A 31 -18.44 -18.84 -3.96
CA LEU A 31 -19.48 -18.12 -3.23
C LEU A 31 -20.45 -19.10 -2.55
N ALA A 32 -20.86 -20.16 -3.25
CA ALA A 32 -21.69 -21.21 -2.67
C ALA A 32 -20.98 -21.95 -1.52
N ASP A 33 -19.72 -22.34 -1.72
CA ASP A 33 -18.93 -23.13 -0.76
C ASP A 33 -18.58 -22.34 0.51
N LEU A 34 -18.47 -21.01 0.43
CA LEU A 34 -18.00 -20.13 1.50
C LEU A 34 -19.02 -19.04 1.90
N HIS A 35 -20.30 -19.23 1.59
CA HIS A 35 -21.38 -18.27 1.87
C HIS A 35 -21.54 -17.93 3.37
N ASP A 36 -21.05 -18.81 4.26
CA ASP A 36 -21.02 -18.65 5.71
C ASP A 36 -19.83 -17.80 6.19
N THR A 37 -18.85 -17.55 5.32
CA THR A 37 -17.58 -16.90 5.65
C THR A 37 -17.22 -15.79 4.66
N PRO A 38 -17.89 -14.63 4.72
CA PRO A 38 -17.62 -13.50 3.83
C PRO A 38 -16.15 -13.07 3.81
N ILE A 39 -15.47 -13.12 4.95
CA ILE A 39 -14.03 -12.78 5.06
C ILE A 39 -13.18 -13.64 4.11
N ALA A 40 -13.48 -14.93 3.96
CA ALA A 40 -12.73 -15.82 3.07
C ALA A 40 -12.96 -15.46 1.60
N ILE A 41 -14.19 -15.05 1.25
CA ILE A 41 -14.52 -14.58 -0.11
C ILE A 41 -13.77 -13.27 -0.41
N GLY A 42 -13.82 -12.30 0.51
CA GLY A 42 -13.07 -11.04 0.37
C GLY A 42 -11.56 -11.26 0.30
N LEU A 43 -11.02 -12.18 1.09
CA LEU A 43 -9.61 -12.51 1.07
C LEU A 43 -9.18 -13.21 -0.24
N TYR A 44 -10.01 -14.11 -0.78
CA TYR A 44 -9.79 -14.66 -2.11
C TYR A 44 -9.77 -13.55 -3.16
N ALA A 45 -10.73 -12.62 -3.11
CA ALA A 45 -10.80 -11.48 -4.01
C ALA A 45 -9.53 -10.60 -3.94
N LEU A 46 -9.02 -10.36 -2.72
CA LEU A 46 -7.77 -9.63 -2.52
C LEU A 46 -6.58 -10.37 -3.15
N VAL A 47 -6.41 -11.67 -2.88
CA VAL A 47 -5.31 -12.45 -3.46
C VAL A 47 -5.41 -12.51 -4.98
N ALA A 48 -6.62 -12.69 -5.52
CA ALA A 48 -6.88 -12.67 -6.94
C ALA A 48 -6.56 -11.31 -7.58
N ARG A 49 -6.96 -10.20 -6.94
CA ARG A 49 -6.61 -8.83 -7.35
C ARG A 49 -5.11 -8.62 -7.41
N LEU A 50 -4.37 -9.08 -6.40
CA LEU A 50 -2.91 -8.95 -6.32
C LEU A 50 -2.21 -9.83 -7.34
N TYR A 51 -2.68 -11.05 -7.56
CA TYR A 51 -2.14 -11.95 -8.58
C TYR A 51 -2.27 -11.35 -9.98
N LEU A 52 -3.34 -10.61 -10.25
CA LEU A 52 -3.52 -9.91 -11.52
C LEU A 52 -2.53 -8.74 -11.71
N ILE A 53 -2.00 -8.16 -10.63
CA ILE A 53 -0.95 -7.13 -10.68
C ILE A 53 0.43 -7.78 -10.83
N GLU A 54 0.77 -8.65 -9.90
CA GLU A 54 2.10 -9.26 -9.79
C GLU A 54 2.36 -10.30 -10.88
N GLN A 55 1.31 -10.87 -11.46
CA GLN A 55 1.36 -11.95 -12.45
C GLN A 55 2.12 -13.20 -11.96
N ALA A 56 2.27 -13.32 -10.64
CA ALA A 56 3.06 -14.33 -9.95
C ALA A 56 2.42 -14.66 -8.59
N PRO A 57 2.78 -15.81 -7.97
CA PRO A 57 2.30 -16.16 -6.64
C PRO A 57 2.55 -15.05 -5.61
N VAL A 58 1.48 -14.61 -4.94
CA VAL A 58 1.45 -13.37 -4.15
C VAL A 58 2.03 -13.61 -2.75
N PRO A 59 3.13 -12.94 -2.35
CA PRO A 59 3.64 -13.04 -0.99
C PRO A 59 2.75 -12.24 -0.04
N LEU A 60 2.04 -12.93 0.86
CA LEU A 60 1.10 -12.28 1.77
C LEU A 60 1.18 -12.93 3.16
N SER A 61 1.39 -12.13 4.20
CA SER A 61 1.33 -12.62 5.58
C SER A 61 0.01 -12.25 6.24
N ARG A 62 -0.34 -12.97 7.32
CA ARG A 62 -1.51 -12.63 8.16
C ARG A 62 -1.42 -11.20 8.70
N ALA A 63 -0.21 -10.75 9.06
CA ALA A 63 0.02 -9.40 9.57
C ALA A 63 -0.18 -8.33 8.48
N ASP A 64 0.09 -8.64 7.21
CA ASP A 64 -0.20 -7.71 6.11
C ASP A 64 -1.71 -7.57 5.92
N VAL A 65 -2.45 -8.68 5.95
CA VAL A 65 -3.91 -8.67 5.84
C VAL A 65 -4.55 -7.88 6.99
N GLN A 66 -4.03 -7.99 8.21
CA GLN A 66 -4.54 -7.20 9.35
C GLN A 66 -4.19 -5.71 9.25
N ARG A 67 -3.06 -5.34 8.67
CA ARG A 67 -2.77 -3.92 8.40
C ARG A 67 -3.65 -3.37 7.28
N TYR A 68 -4.01 -4.23 6.34
CA TYR A 68 -4.93 -3.90 5.25
C TYR A 68 -6.39 -3.80 5.71
N ASP A 69 -6.78 -4.64 6.64
CA ASP A 69 -8.08 -4.61 7.30
C ASP A 69 -7.90 -4.63 8.82
N PRO A 70 -7.77 -3.44 9.45
CA PRO A 70 -7.56 -3.32 10.89
C PRO A 70 -8.70 -3.88 11.75
N SER A 71 -9.91 -4.07 11.17
CA SER A 71 -11.05 -4.65 11.89
C SER A 71 -10.89 -6.14 12.18
N LEU A 72 -9.96 -6.82 11.48
CA LEU A 72 -9.81 -8.27 11.57
C LEU A 72 -8.90 -8.74 12.70
N LYS A 73 -9.43 -9.68 13.49
CA LYS A 73 -8.64 -10.47 14.45
C LYS A 73 -7.74 -11.48 13.73
N THR A 74 -6.53 -11.72 14.24
CA THR A 74 -5.54 -12.64 13.64
C THR A 74 -6.11 -14.05 13.42
N GLY A 75 -6.91 -14.54 14.37
CA GLY A 75 -7.57 -15.85 14.28
C GLY A 75 -8.65 -15.93 13.19
N ALA A 76 -9.30 -14.82 12.83
CA ALA A 76 -10.24 -14.76 11.71
C ALA A 76 -9.51 -14.89 10.37
N VAL A 77 -8.40 -14.15 10.20
CA VAL A 77 -7.55 -14.23 9.00
C VAL A 77 -6.98 -15.63 8.82
N LYS A 78 -6.45 -16.25 9.89
CA LYS A 78 -5.95 -17.64 9.84
C LYS A 78 -7.04 -18.61 9.38
N ARG A 79 -8.22 -18.58 10.01
CA ARG A 79 -9.34 -19.48 9.66
C ARG A 79 -9.80 -19.28 8.21
N ALA A 80 -9.84 -18.04 7.73
CA ALA A 80 -10.21 -17.74 6.35
C ALA A 80 -9.18 -18.32 5.35
N LEU A 81 -7.88 -18.11 5.59
CA LEU A 81 -6.81 -18.71 4.76
C LEU A 81 -6.85 -20.24 4.79
N ASP A 82 -6.95 -20.84 5.98
CA ASP A 82 -7.00 -22.29 6.14
C ASP A 82 -8.20 -22.88 5.37
N ARG A 83 -9.38 -22.25 5.44
CA ARG A 83 -10.57 -22.67 4.67
C ARG A 83 -10.33 -22.59 3.16
N LEU A 84 -9.72 -21.51 2.67
CA LEU A 84 -9.43 -21.34 1.24
C LEU A 84 -8.42 -22.39 0.73
N LEU A 85 -7.37 -22.68 1.51
CA LEU A 85 -6.37 -23.69 1.17
C LEU A 85 -6.97 -25.10 1.19
N ASN A 86 -7.66 -25.47 2.27
CA ASN A 86 -8.23 -26.80 2.44
C ASN A 86 -9.26 -27.13 1.35
N ARG A 87 -10.13 -26.18 1.02
CA ARG A 87 -11.13 -26.31 -0.05
C ARG A 87 -10.52 -26.20 -1.46
N GLY A 88 -9.23 -25.87 -1.58
CA GLY A 88 -8.51 -25.81 -2.84
C GLY A 88 -8.84 -24.59 -3.68
N TRP A 89 -9.28 -23.49 -3.06
CA TRP A 89 -9.50 -22.17 -3.68
C TRP A 89 -8.21 -21.35 -3.75
N LEU A 90 -7.28 -21.57 -2.82
CA LEU A 90 -5.92 -21.06 -2.89
C LEU A 90 -4.93 -22.22 -2.91
N ILE A 91 -3.80 -21.99 -3.56
CA ILE A 91 -2.65 -22.88 -3.54
C ILE A 91 -1.51 -22.14 -2.88
N ALA A 92 -0.92 -22.72 -1.85
CA ALA A 92 0.25 -22.19 -1.20
C ALA A 92 1.51 -22.78 -1.83
N ALA A 93 2.43 -21.93 -2.28
CA ALA A 93 3.75 -22.39 -2.71
C ALA A 93 4.60 -22.76 -1.48
N PRO A 94 5.59 -23.66 -1.61
CA PRO A 94 6.52 -23.98 -0.53
C PRO A 94 7.19 -22.72 0.02
N THR A 95 7.27 -22.64 1.35
CA THR A 95 7.92 -21.51 2.01
C THR A 95 9.41 -21.79 2.11
N GLU A 96 10.21 -20.99 1.41
CA GLU A 96 11.67 -20.96 1.59
C GLU A 96 12.00 -20.14 2.84
N CYS A 97 13.10 -20.47 3.53
CA CYS A 97 13.53 -19.78 4.74
C CYS A 97 13.53 -18.25 4.56
N GLN A 98 12.95 -17.54 5.54
CA GLN A 98 12.80 -16.08 5.58
C GLN A 98 11.84 -15.43 4.57
N ARG A 99 11.14 -16.20 3.72
CA ARG A 99 10.12 -15.66 2.80
C ARG A 99 8.71 -15.85 3.34
N LYS A 100 7.81 -14.91 3.03
CA LYS A 100 6.38 -15.08 3.31
C LYS A 100 5.79 -16.20 2.46
N GLN A 101 4.72 -16.81 2.98
CA GLN A 101 3.90 -17.72 2.19
C GLN A 101 3.41 -17.02 0.92
N ARG A 102 3.51 -17.70 -0.21
CA ARG A 102 3.01 -17.21 -1.50
C ARG A 102 1.74 -17.94 -1.88
N TYR A 103 0.74 -17.19 -2.32
CA TYR A 103 -0.57 -17.72 -2.68
C TYR A 103 -0.87 -17.54 -4.15
N THR A 104 -1.39 -18.60 -4.77
CA THR A 104 -1.93 -18.58 -6.12
C THR A 104 -3.43 -18.85 -6.07
N PRO A 105 -4.28 -17.98 -6.64
CA PRO A 105 -5.71 -18.24 -6.76
C PRO A 105 -5.97 -19.43 -7.69
N SER A 106 -7.05 -20.16 -7.43
CA SER A 106 -7.47 -21.30 -8.25
C SER A 106 -8.93 -21.15 -8.70
N TRP A 107 -9.34 -21.94 -9.69
CA TRP A 107 -10.74 -22.11 -10.09
C TRP A 107 -11.50 -23.15 -9.26
N GLY A 108 -10.94 -23.58 -8.12
CA GLY A 108 -11.43 -24.67 -7.29
C GLY A 108 -10.85 -26.03 -7.70
N ARG A 109 -11.39 -27.10 -7.11
CA ARG A 109 -10.94 -28.48 -7.39
C ARG A 109 -11.65 -29.06 -8.61
N ILE A 110 -10.86 -29.57 -9.55
CA ILE A 110 -11.31 -30.29 -10.74
C ILE A 110 -10.62 -31.65 -10.73
N LYS A 111 -11.40 -32.73 -10.79
CA LYS A 111 -10.88 -34.11 -10.64
C LYS A 111 -10.03 -34.28 -9.36
N GLY A 112 -10.44 -33.64 -8.27
CA GLY A 112 -9.77 -33.73 -6.96
C GLY A 112 -8.60 -32.76 -6.74
N ALA A 113 -7.99 -32.21 -7.80
CA ALA A 113 -6.85 -31.30 -7.70
C ALA A 113 -7.28 -29.82 -7.88
N PRO A 114 -6.70 -28.86 -7.13
CA PRO A 114 -6.96 -27.43 -7.35
C PRO A 114 -6.38 -26.98 -8.70
N LEU A 115 -7.17 -26.29 -9.53
CA LEU A 115 -6.71 -25.77 -10.82
C LEU A 115 -6.22 -24.31 -10.66
N PRO A 116 -4.89 -24.05 -10.67
CA PRO A 116 -4.36 -22.71 -10.51
C PRO A 116 -4.77 -21.77 -11.64
N TRP A 117 -4.84 -20.48 -11.33
CA TRP A 117 -4.84 -19.44 -12.35
C TRP A 117 -3.50 -19.44 -13.10
N GLN A 118 -3.55 -19.24 -14.40
CA GLN A 118 -2.37 -19.21 -15.26
C GLN A 118 -2.42 -17.97 -16.16
N MET A 119 -1.55 -16.98 -15.90
CA MET A 119 -1.55 -15.71 -16.64
C MET A 119 -1.33 -15.88 -18.15
N GLY A 120 -0.54 -16.88 -18.55
CA GLY A 120 -0.28 -17.20 -19.96
C GLY A 120 -1.43 -17.88 -20.69
N GLN A 121 -2.52 -18.24 -20.00
CA GLN A 121 -3.67 -18.92 -20.61
C GLN A 121 -4.88 -17.99 -20.75
N SER A 122 -5.67 -18.22 -21.80
CA SER A 122 -6.95 -17.51 -22.00
C SER A 122 -7.84 -17.66 -20.77
N CYS A 123 -8.49 -16.56 -20.36
CA CYS A 123 -9.30 -16.51 -19.14
C CYS A 123 -8.60 -17.07 -17.89
N LEU A 124 -7.28 -16.96 -17.77
CA LEU A 124 -6.48 -17.45 -16.65
C LEU A 124 -6.55 -18.98 -16.47
N GLY A 125 -6.73 -19.72 -17.57
CA GLY A 125 -6.85 -21.19 -17.55
C GLY A 125 -8.23 -21.69 -17.11
N ARG A 126 -9.25 -20.83 -17.08
CA ARG A 126 -10.60 -21.18 -16.64
C ARG A 126 -11.29 -22.15 -17.60
N PRO A 127 -11.79 -23.31 -17.13
CA PRO A 127 -12.68 -24.17 -17.91
C PRO A 127 -14.02 -23.50 -18.21
N ARG A 128 -14.60 -23.79 -19.38
CA ARG A 128 -15.85 -23.16 -19.85
C ARG A 128 -17.06 -23.37 -18.92
N HIS A 129 -17.12 -24.52 -18.23
CA HIS A 129 -18.21 -24.84 -17.30
C HIS A 129 -18.13 -24.07 -15.96
N ILE A 130 -17.02 -23.37 -15.68
CA ILE A 130 -16.87 -22.60 -14.45
C ILE A 130 -17.40 -21.19 -14.66
N ILE A 131 -18.56 -20.94 -14.04
CA ILE A 131 -19.20 -19.63 -14.00
C ILE A 131 -18.45 -18.72 -13.04
N ARG A 132 -18.25 -17.46 -13.45
CA ARG A 132 -17.57 -16.43 -12.67
C ARG A 132 -18.48 -15.23 -12.45
N GLN A 133 -18.43 -14.67 -11.26
CA GLN A 133 -18.92 -13.34 -10.95
C GLN A 133 -17.79 -12.34 -11.19
N LEU A 134 -18.12 -11.14 -11.67
CA LEU A 134 -17.17 -10.05 -11.82
C LEU A 134 -17.33 -9.11 -10.62
N LEU A 135 -16.31 -9.07 -9.76
CA LEU A 135 -16.26 -8.16 -8.62
C LEU A 135 -15.47 -6.90 -9.02
N ASP A 136 -16.01 -5.72 -8.76
CA ASP A 136 -15.33 -4.46 -9.06
C ASP A 136 -14.08 -4.28 -8.18
N ARG A 137 -12.93 -3.97 -8.79
CA ARG A 137 -11.66 -3.80 -8.09
C ARG A 137 -11.61 -2.53 -7.23
N SER A 138 -12.43 -1.53 -7.54
CA SER A 138 -12.50 -0.27 -6.77
C SER A 138 -12.91 -0.49 -5.31
N LEU A 139 -13.65 -1.57 -5.02
CA LEU A 139 -13.96 -1.97 -3.64
C LEU A 139 -12.70 -2.28 -2.82
N LEU A 140 -11.69 -2.88 -3.45
CA LEU A 140 -10.38 -3.12 -2.83
C LEU A 140 -9.53 -1.85 -2.92
N ASP A 141 -9.34 -1.30 -4.12
CA ASP A 141 -8.32 -0.27 -4.36
C ASP A 141 -8.71 1.12 -3.83
N VAL A 142 -10.02 1.45 -3.76
CA VAL A 142 -10.53 2.77 -3.33
C VAL A 142 -11.07 2.71 -1.91
N CYS A 143 -12.01 1.80 -1.61
CA CYS A 143 -12.58 1.71 -0.25
C CYS A 143 -11.57 1.19 0.78
N MET A 144 -10.72 0.24 0.39
CA MET A 144 -9.69 -0.32 1.27
C MET A 144 -8.27 0.17 0.96
N GLY A 145 -8.05 0.87 -0.14
CA GLY A 145 -6.71 1.29 -0.55
C GLY A 145 -5.90 0.19 -1.24
N ARG A 146 -4.72 0.56 -1.70
CA ARG A 146 -3.81 -0.31 -2.45
C ARG A 146 -2.79 -0.93 -1.53
N ILE A 147 -2.61 -2.24 -1.63
CA ILE A 147 -1.55 -2.98 -0.95
C ILE A 147 -0.53 -3.48 -1.96
N ILE A 148 0.74 -3.18 -1.71
CA ILE A 148 1.88 -3.64 -2.48
C ILE A 148 2.59 -4.71 -1.64
N PRO A 149 2.49 -5.99 -2.04
CA PRO A 149 3.07 -7.08 -1.28
C PRO A 149 4.60 -7.05 -1.35
N HIS A 150 5.25 -7.45 -0.27
CA HIS A 150 6.71 -7.59 -0.23
C HIS A 150 7.08 -8.99 0.27
N ALA A 151 8.12 -9.59 -0.32
CA ALA A 151 8.46 -10.99 -0.12
C ALA A 151 8.96 -11.32 1.30
N THR A 152 9.67 -10.39 1.94
CA THR A 152 10.28 -10.56 3.28
C THR A 152 9.78 -9.52 4.28
N GLN A 153 9.88 -8.24 3.93
CA GLN A 153 9.38 -7.10 4.72
C GLN A 153 7.86 -6.98 4.69
N SER A 154 7.32 -6.10 5.54
CA SER A 154 5.90 -5.74 5.57
C SER A 154 5.39 -5.19 4.24
N ALA A 155 4.14 -5.46 3.89
CA ALA A 155 3.51 -4.87 2.71
C ALA A 155 3.29 -3.35 2.88
N THR A 156 3.44 -2.60 1.79
CA THR A 156 3.18 -1.15 1.75
C THR A 156 1.71 -0.92 1.44
N ILE A 157 1.02 -0.11 2.26
CA ILE A 157 -0.40 0.19 2.09
C ILE A 157 -0.56 1.69 1.85
N SER A 158 -1.21 2.05 0.75
CA SER A 158 -1.54 3.43 0.40
C SER A 158 -3.05 3.59 0.28
N ARG A 159 -3.63 4.62 0.90
CA ARG A 159 -5.07 4.82 0.98
C ARG A 159 -5.47 6.23 0.56
N TYR A 160 -6.66 6.35 -0.01
CA TYR A 160 -7.34 7.62 -0.24
C TYR A 160 -8.14 8.08 0.99
N VAL A 161 -8.29 7.21 1.98
CA VAL A 161 -9.04 7.41 3.23
C VAL A 161 -8.17 7.04 4.44
N THR A 162 -8.34 7.71 5.57
CA THR A 162 -7.54 7.51 6.79
C THR A 162 -7.71 6.10 7.33
N THR A 163 -8.95 5.60 7.33
CA THR A 163 -9.34 4.24 7.67
C THR A 163 -10.12 3.62 6.50
N PRO A 164 -10.05 2.29 6.30
CA PRO A 164 -10.81 1.63 5.24
C PRO A 164 -12.32 1.88 5.40
N ALA A 165 -12.98 2.33 4.32
CA ALA A 165 -14.42 2.55 4.28
C ALA A 165 -15.23 1.24 4.23
N LEU A 166 -14.59 0.13 3.85
CA LEU A 166 -15.13 -1.23 3.86
C LEU A 166 -14.07 -2.20 4.41
N GLY A 167 -14.49 -3.30 5.01
CA GLY A 167 -13.64 -4.44 5.34
C GLY A 167 -13.70 -5.56 4.30
N LEU A 168 -12.83 -6.56 4.43
CA LEU A 168 -12.87 -7.77 3.60
C LEU A 168 -14.18 -8.56 3.78
N ALA A 169 -14.79 -8.47 4.97
CA ALA A 169 -16.10 -9.06 5.23
C ALA A 169 -17.21 -8.38 4.40
N ASP A 170 -17.16 -7.06 4.24
CA ASP A 170 -18.11 -6.30 3.42
C ASP A 170 -17.95 -6.66 1.95
N ILE A 171 -16.70 -6.72 1.45
CA ILE A 171 -16.42 -7.11 0.06
C ILE A 171 -16.93 -8.52 -0.23
N GLY A 172 -16.72 -9.47 0.68
CA GLY A 172 -17.27 -10.81 0.56
C GLY A 172 -18.81 -10.83 0.57
N SER A 173 -19.43 -10.00 1.41
CA SER A 173 -20.89 -9.87 1.50
C SER A 173 -21.47 -9.25 0.23
N TYR A 174 -20.81 -8.26 -0.36
CA TYR A 174 -21.18 -7.68 -1.63
C TYR A 174 -21.05 -8.70 -2.77
N ALA A 175 -20.01 -9.53 -2.78
CA ALA A 175 -19.86 -10.61 -3.76
C ALA A 175 -20.99 -11.65 -3.65
N LEU A 176 -21.46 -11.95 -2.44
CA LEU A 176 -22.63 -12.81 -2.22
C LEU A 176 -23.93 -12.15 -2.71
N ALA A 177 -24.13 -10.87 -2.41
CA ALA A 177 -25.28 -10.10 -2.89
C ALA A 177 -25.31 -10.03 -4.43
N LEU A 178 -24.15 -9.86 -5.07
CA LEU A 178 -23.98 -9.92 -6.53
C LEU A 178 -24.38 -11.27 -7.14
N ALA A 179 -24.23 -12.36 -6.38
CA ALA A 179 -24.65 -13.70 -6.78
C ALA A 179 -26.11 -14.03 -6.41
N GLY A 180 -26.87 -13.04 -5.95
CA GLY A 180 -28.27 -13.20 -5.55
C GLY A 180 -28.45 -13.81 -4.15
N GLN A 181 -27.42 -13.81 -3.32
CA GLN A 181 -27.50 -14.21 -1.91
C GLN A 181 -27.51 -12.97 -1.02
N PRO A 182 -28.68 -12.56 -0.47
CA PRO A 182 -28.80 -11.32 0.28
C PRO A 182 -27.86 -11.27 1.48
N ARG A 183 -26.95 -10.31 1.48
CA ARG A 183 -26.06 -10.01 2.60
C ARG A 183 -25.90 -8.51 2.69
N GLU A 184 -26.51 -7.94 3.71
CA GLU A 184 -26.37 -6.52 4.00
C GLU A 184 -25.41 -6.36 5.18
N THR A 185 -24.46 -5.45 5.01
CA THR A 185 -23.62 -4.98 6.10
C THR A 185 -23.78 -3.47 6.18
N GLU A 186 -23.47 -2.92 7.34
CA GLU A 186 -23.62 -1.49 7.56
C GLU A 186 -22.75 -0.69 6.59
N GLY A 187 -21.50 -1.10 6.35
CA GLY A 187 -20.61 -0.45 5.38
C GLY A 187 -21.17 -0.44 3.95
N LEU A 188 -21.79 -1.55 3.50
CA LEU A 188 -22.39 -1.63 2.17
C LEU A 188 -23.66 -0.80 2.03
N GLN A 189 -24.52 -0.81 3.06
CA GLN A 189 -25.72 0.03 3.10
C GLN A 189 -25.33 1.50 3.14
N ARG A 190 -24.31 1.86 3.94
CA ARG A 190 -23.75 3.20 3.99
C ARG A 190 -23.25 3.60 2.59
N LEU A 191 -22.40 2.84 1.92
CA LEU A 191 -21.98 3.26 0.57
C LEU A 191 -23.08 3.15 -0.51
N GLY A 192 -24.30 2.72 -0.17
CA GLY A 192 -25.40 2.54 -1.12
C GLY A 192 -25.12 1.44 -2.14
N LEU A 193 -24.23 0.51 -1.80
CA LEU A 193 -23.80 -0.60 -2.65
C LEU A 193 -24.76 -1.79 -2.55
N VAL A 194 -25.55 -1.88 -1.49
CA VAL A 194 -26.62 -2.87 -1.34
C VAL A 194 -27.89 -2.19 -0.87
N ARG A 195 -29.03 -2.57 -1.46
CA ARG A 195 -30.36 -2.11 -1.04
C ARG A 195 -31.34 -3.27 -1.13
N ALA A 196 -32.06 -3.54 -0.04
CA ALA A 196 -33.05 -4.62 0.05
C ALA A 196 -32.48 -5.99 -0.38
N GLY A 197 -31.25 -6.28 0.04
CA GLY A 197 -30.52 -7.51 -0.24
C GLY A 197 -29.92 -7.59 -1.63
N GLN A 198 -30.13 -6.59 -2.49
CA GLN A 198 -29.64 -6.58 -3.86
C GLN A 198 -28.40 -5.69 -3.99
N ALA A 199 -27.36 -6.25 -4.62
CA ALA A 199 -26.17 -5.48 -4.99
C ALA A 199 -26.50 -4.47 -6.08
N LEU A 200 -26.06 -3.24 -5.87
CA LEU A 200 -26.13 -2.11 -6.80
C LEU A 200 -24.75 -1.91 -7.45
N PRO A 201 -24.68 -1.38 -8.69
CA PRO A 201 -23.41 -1.17 -9.37
C PRO A 201 -22.50 -0.23 -8.57
N VAL A 202 -21.21 -0.56 -8.52
CA VAL A 202 -20.23 0.27 -7.82
C VAL A 202 -20.07 1.60 -8.54
N PRO A 203 -20.24 2.76 -7.85
CA PRO A 203 -20.01 4.06 -8.47
C PRO A 203 -18.56 4.24 -8.92
N ALA A 204 -18.34 5.08 -9.94
CA ALA A 204 -17.00 5.45 -10.35
C ALA A 204 -16.18 6.05 -9.19
N GLU A 205 -14.85 5.91 -9.24
CA GLU A 205 -13.92 6.30 -8.16
C GLU A 205 -14.18 7.71 -7.59
N PRO A 206 -14.34 8.79 -8.39
CA PRO A 206 -14.61 10.11 -7.83
C PRO A 206 -15.93 10.18 -7.06
N ARG A 207 -16.96 9.46 -7.54
CA ARG A 207 -18.26 9.42 -6.86
C ARG A 207 -18.16 8.62 -5.56
N LEU A 208 -17.40 7.53 -5.55
CA LEU A 208 -17.17 6.72 -4.37
C LEU A 208 -16.45 7.53 -3.27
N LEU A 209 -15.37 8.25 -3.64
CA LEU A 209 -14.65 9.12 -2.72
C LEU A 209 -15.52 10.27 -2.20
N ALA A 210 -16.37 10.85 -3.04
CA ALA A 210 -17.32 11.89 -2.63
C ALA A 210 -18.38 11.34 -1.67
N LEU A 211 -18.87 10.12 -1.88
CA LEU A 211 -19.81 9.48 -0.95
C LEU A 211 -19.16 9.20 0.40
N ILE A 212 -17.89 8.75 0.41
CA ILE A 212 -17.14 8.53 1.64
C ILE A 212 -16.92 9.86 2.38
N SER A 213 -16.51 10.92 1.67
CA SER A 213 -16.23 12.21 2.29
C SER A 213 -17.47 12.92 2.83
N GLN A 214 -18.60 12.84 2.13
CA GLN A 214 -19.86 13.43 2.59
C GLN A 214 -20.39 12.73 3.85
N ARG A 215 -20.14 11.43 3.99
CA ARG A 215 -20.60 10.66 5.15
C ARG A 215 -19.77 10.89 6.39
N ALA A 216 -18.48 11.14 6.23
CA ALA A 216 -17.61 11.61 7.31
C ALA A 216 -18.11 12.89 7.98
N LEU A 217 -18.95 13.67 7.27
CA LEU A 217 -19.56 14.90 7.78
C LEU A 217 -20.95 14.69 8.40
N LEU A 218 -21.60 13.56 8.14
CA LEU A 218 -22.98 13.26 8.56
C LEU A 218 -23.03 12.28 9.73
N ASP A 219 -22.06 11.38 9.81
CA ASP A 219 -21.93 10.43 10.91
C ASP A 219 -20.99 11.06 11.94
N ASP A 220 -21.39 11.20 13.21
CA ASP A 220 -20.53 11.65 14.34
C ASP A 220 -19.34 10.70 14.63
N ALA A 221 -19.11 9.71 13.76
CA ALA A 221 -17.98 8.80 13.81
C ALA A 221 -16.76 9.46 13.14
N GLU A 222 -15.89 10.03 13.96
CA GLU A 222 -14.66 10.76 13.60
C GLU A 222 -13.62 9.97 12.76
N ASP A 223 -13.89 8.71 12.38
CA ASP A 223 -12.84 7.77 12.00
C ASP A 223 -12.45 7.76 10.51
N VAL A 224 -13.35 8.14 9.58
CA VAL A 224 -13.12 7.99 8.13
C VAL A 224 -13.03 9.35 7.44
N ALA A 225 -11.81 9.90 7.30
CA ALA A 225 -11.56 11.13 6.54
C ALA A 225 -10.81 10.83 5.23
N LEU A 226 -10.86 11.75 4.26
CA LEU A 226 -10.01 11.65 3.08
C LEU A 226 -8.55 11.98 3.42
N THR A 227 -7.61 11.21 2.86
CA THR A 227 -6.19 11.58 2.90
C THR A 227 -5.91 12.69 1.89
N VAL A 228 -4.71 13.30 1.96
CA VAL A 228 -4.23 14.23 0.92
C VAL A 228 -4.29 13.61 -0.48
N GLY A 229 -4.04 12.30 -0.60
CA GLY A 229 -4.19 11.58 -1.86
C GLY A 229 -5.66 11.49 -2.31
N GLY A 230 -6.59 11.29 -1.38
CA GLY A 230 -8.02 11.23 -1.64
C GLY A 230 -8.62 12.58 -2.05
N THR A 231 -8.24 13.67 -1.39
CA THR A 231 -8.67 15.03 -1.76
C THR A 231 -8.17 15.41 -3.14
N ARG A 232 -6.88 15.17 -3.43
CA ARG A 232 -6.31 15.35 -4.77
C ARG A 232 -7.04 14.54 -5.83
N ARG A 233 -7.43 13.29 -5.53
CA ARG A 233 -8.19 12.43 -6.46
C ARG A 233 -9.60 12.94 -6.74
N LEU A 234 -10.20 13.67 -5.83
CA LEU A 234 -11.47 14.37 -6.06
C LEU A 234 -11.31 15.68 -6.86
N GLY A 235 -10.09 16.08 -7.20
CA GLY A 235 -9.82 17.38 -7.82
C GLY A 235 -9.95 18.54 -6.83
N VAL A 236 -10.03 18.25 -5.52
CA VAL A 236 -10.04 19.27 -4.47
C VAL A 236 -8.59 19.49 -4.04
N GLY A 237 -8.06 20.68 -4.31
CA GLY A 237 -6.70 21.05 -3.88
C GLY A 237 -6.54 20.88 -2.37
N PRO A 238 -5.34 20.53 -1.87
CA PRO A 238 -5.09 20.52 -0.43
C PRO A 238 -5.43 21.90 0.14
N ALA A 239 -6.18 21.95 1.23
CA ALA A 239 -6.38 23.20 1.96
C ALA A 239 -5.00 23.75 2.36
N PRO A 240 -4.74 25.05 2.19
CA PRO A 240 -3.44 25.63 2.56
C PRO A 240 -3.18 25.37 4.04
N GLU A 241 -2.04 24.77 4.35
CA GLU A 241 -1.56 24.67 5.73
C GLU A 241 -1.30 26.09 6.24
N LYS A 242 -2.17 26.54 7.14
CA LYS A 242 -2.25 27.90 7.72
C LYS A 242 -3.00 28.92 6.85
N ALA A 243 -4.33 28.96 7.01
CA ALA A 243 -5.01 30.24 7.08
C ALA A 243 -5.23 30.56 8.57
N ASP A 244 -4.53 31.59 9.03
CA ASP A 244 -4.89 32.29 10.25
C ASP A 244 -6.37 32.73 10.16
N ARG A 245 -7.02 32.78 11.30
CA ARG A 245 -8.47 32.98 11.54
C ARG A 245 -9.27 33.79 10.48
N SER A 246 -10.53 33.36 10.29
CA SER A 246 -11.67 33.94 9.53
C SER A 246 -11.71 33.56 8.04
N GLN A 247 -12.69 32.83 7.50
CA GLN A 247 -14.15 32.85 7.69
C GLN A 247 -14.74 31.43 7.53
N PRO A 248 -15.79 31.03 8.26
CA PRO A 248 -16.52 29.80 7.96
C PRO A 248 -17.35 29.98 6.67
N LEU A 249 -17.14 29.09 5.70
CA LEU A 249 -18.13 28.87 4.65
C LEU A 249 -19.38 28.30 5.32
N PHE A 250 -20.45 29.09 5.34
CA PHE A 250 -21.75 28.73 5.92
C PHE A 250 -22.31 27.49 5.21
N PHE A 251 -22.28 26.34 5.87
CA PHE A 251 -23.32 25.33 5.75
C PHE A 251 -24.08 25.33 7.07
N VAL A 252 -25.28 25.90 7.04
CA VAL A 252 -26.18 25.99 8.19
C VAL A 252 -26.68 24.58 8.53
N PRO A 253 -26.43 24.05 9.75
CA PRO A 253 -27.00 22.78 10.18
C PRO A 253 -28.54 22.81 10.18
N PRO A 254 -29.25 21.69 9.92
CA PRO A 254 -30.72 21.64 9.84
C PRO A 254 -31.45 22.10 11.12
N GLY A 255 -30.77 22.15 12.26
CA GLY A 255 -31.34 22.64 13.53
C GLY A 255 -31.27 24.17 13.74
N SER A 256 -30.58 24.91 12.87
CA SER A 256 -30.27 26.34 13.06
C SER A 256 -31.15 27.30 12.27
N ILE A 257 -32.06 26.78 11.43
CA ILE A 257 -32.98 27.59 10.62
C ILE A 257 -34.10 28.19 11.49
N GLY A 258 -34.44 27.57 12.63
CA GLY A 258 -35.50 28.07 13.51
C GLY A 258 -35.09 29.26 14.40
N SER A 259 -33.83 29.31 14.87
CA SER A 259 -33.39 30.34 15.84
C SER A 259 -32.96 31.65 15.17
N LEU A 260 -32.33 31.58 13.99
CA LEU A 260 -31.89 32.76 13.24
C LEU A 260 -33.05 33.57 12.65
N ILE A 261 -34.16 32.91 12.27
CA ILE A 261 -35.36 33.59 11.78
C ILE A 261 -36.08 34.33 12.92
N GLY A 262 -36.07 33.78 14.14
CA GLY A 262 -36.66 34.43 15.32
C GLY A 262 -35.93 35.71 15.75
N GLN A 263 -34.60 35.74 15.67
CA GLN A 263 -33.80 36.91 16.06
C GLN A 263 -33.83 38.03 15.00
N LEU A 264 -33.78 37.68 13.71
CA LEU A 264 -33.80 38.68 12.62
C LEU A 264 -35.19 39.29 12.38
N ILE A 265 -36.28 38.59 12.70
CA ILE A 265 -37.64 39.16 12.64
C ILE A 265 -37.95 39.95 13.93
N GLY A 266 -37.38 39.57 15.08
CA GLY A 266 -37.55 40.30 16.34
C GLY A 266 -36.90 41.69 16.37
N GLU A 267 -35.77 41.87 15.67
CA GLU A 267 -35.03 43.14 15.66
C GLU A 267 -35.47 44.11 14.54
N SER A 268 -36.26 43.67 13.55
CA SER A 268 -36.77 44.54 12.47
C SER A 268 -38.21 45.05 12.66
N ILE A 269 -38.89 44.68 13.75
CA ILE A 269 -40.28 45.10 14.03
C ILE A 269 -40.40 45.89 15.36
N GLY A 270 -39.29 46.30 15.97
CA GLY A 270 -39.29 47.07 17.21
C GLY A 270 -38.87 48.53 17.03
N SER A 271 -39.85 49.44 16.83
CA SER A 271 -39.82 50.93 16.94
C SER A 271 -40.40 51.59 15.67
N THR A 272 -41.65 52.06 15.58
CA THR A 272 -42.32 53.04 16.46
C THR A 272 -43.87 52.99 16.33
N ASN A 273 -44.51 53.15 17.50
CA ASN A 273 -45.82 53.75 17.86
C ASN A 273 -47.13 53.50 17.09
N GLU A 274 -48.05 52.89 17.86
CA GLU A 274 -49.47 53.22 18.08
C GLU A 274 -50.41 53.37 16.87
N SER A 275 -51.31 52.38 16.73
CA SER A 275 -52.75 52.63 16.79
C SER A 275 -53.53 51.35 17.07
N ALA A 276 -54.50 51.47 17.96
CA ALA A 276 -55.41 50.45 18.42
C ALA A 276 -56.16 49.73 17.29
N GLN A 277 -56.36 48.41 17.45
CA GLN A 277 -57.67 47.75 17.37
C GLN A 277 -57.50 46.26 17.66
N GLY A 278 -58.24 45.78 18.66
CA GLY A 278 -58.13 44.42 19.16
C GLY A 278 -58.72 43.38 18.23
N PHE A 279 -58.23 42.14 18.36
CA PHE A 279 -59.06 40.96 18.29
C PHE A 279 -58.56 39.92 19.30
N THR A 280 -59.44 39.64 20.24
CA THR A 280 -59.49 38.51 21.16
C THR A 280 -59.43 37.18 20.40
N VAL A 281 -58.78 36.14 20.94
CA VAL A 281 -59.36 34.78 21.15
C VAL A 281 -58.34 33.89 21.91
N LEU A 282 -58.60 33.78 23.21
CA LEU A 282 -58.66 32.59 24.07
C LEU A 282 -57.68 31.41 23.92
N GLN A 283 -56.91 31.25 25.00
CA GLN A 283 -56.51 29.98 25.61
C GLN A 283 -57.65 28.93 25.63
N ARG A 284 -57.30 27.65 25.44
CA ARG A 284 -58.03 26.55 26.07
C ARG A 284 -57.09 25.45 26.56
N ALA A 285 -57.41 24.99 27.77
CA ALA A 285 -56.57 24.24 28.69
C ALA A 285 -56.57 22.71 28.49
N LYS A 286 -55.57 22.11 29.15
CA LYS A 286 -55.43 20.72 29.62
C LYS A 286 -56.72 19.90 29.70
N THR A 287 -56.62 18.63 29.30
CA THR A 287 -57.23 17.53 30.06
C THR A 287 -56.25 16.35 30.16
N HIS A 288 -56.24 15.75 31.34
CA HIS A 288 -55.38 14.69 31.85
C HIS A 288 -56.11 13.32 31.75
N LEU A 289 -55.42 12.27 32.23
CA LEU A 289 -55.81 10.85 32.44
C LEU A 289 -55.59 9.91 31.25
N SER A 290 -55.10 8.67 31.37
CA SER A 290 -54.19 7.92 32.27
C SER A 290 -54.29 6.43 31.84
N GLU A 291 -53.49 5.56 32.47
CA GLU A 291 -53.52 4.08 32.46
C GLU A 291 -52.73 3.41 31.33
N HIS A 292 -51.92 2.37 31.54
CA HIS A 292 -51.33 1.75 32.74
C HIS A 292 -50.29 0.71 32.24
N VAL A 293 -49.29 0.38 33.09
CA VAL A 293 -48.60 -0.95 33.21
C VAL A 293 -47.65 -1.32 32.04
N GLU A 294 -46.39 -1.71 32.18
CA GLU A 294 -45.53 -2.09 33.31
C GLU A 294 -44.07 -1.92 32.85
N GLY A 295 -43.22 -1.35 33.70
CA GLY A 295 -41.77 -1.44 33.60
C GLY A 295 -41.22 -1.79 34.99
N ILE A 296 -40.37 -2.81 35.07
CA ILE A 296 -39.62 -3.23 36.27
C ILE A 296 -38.27 -3.76 35.76
N THR A 297 -37.23 -2.90 35.71
CA THR A 297 -36.14 -2.71 36.69
C THR A 297 -35.34 -3.97 37.01
N TRP A 298 -34.05 -3.94 36.68
CA TRP A 298 -33.03 -4.76 37.33
C TRP A 298 -31.84 -3.87 37.67
N ASP A 299 -31.70 -3.57 38.97
CA ASP A 299 -30.43 -3.22 39.59
C ASP A 299 -30.40 -3.83 41.00
N SER A 300 -29.20 -4.31 41.37
CA SER A 300 -28.72 -4.63 42.72
C SER A 300 -29.27 -5.89 43.43
N TRP A 301 -28.41 -6.88 43.75
CA TRP A 301 -27.67 -6.90 45.03
C TRP A 301 -26.68 -8.08 45.14
N ASP A 302 -25.58 -7.77 45.82
CA ASP A 302 -24.40 -8.51 46.25
C ASP A 302 -24.58 -9.75 47.16
N SER A 303 -23.54 -10.60 47.05
CA SER A 303 -22.73 -11.26 48.10
C SER A 303 -23.37 -12.19 49.15
N ARG A 304 -22.79 -13.41 49.22
CA ARG A 304 -22.31 -13.98 50.49
C ARG A 304 -21.10 -14.90 50.31
N ASN A 305 -20.04 -14.54 51.04
CA ASN A 305 -18.81 -15.27 51.29
C ASN A 305 -19.03 -16.58 52.07
N GLN A 306 -18.16 -17.56 51.83
CA GLN A 306 -17.46 -18.30 52.90
C GLN A 306 -16.09 -18.79 52.39
N ALA A 307 -15.03 -18.37 53.09
CA ALA A 307 -13.66 -18.89 53.02
C ALA A 307 -13.59 -20.28 53.71
N THR A 308 -12.66 -21.19 53.46
CA THR A 308 -11.21 -21.22 53.81
C THR A 308 -10.60 -22.58 53.31
N PRO A 309 -9.27 -22.90 53.38
CA PRO A 309 -8.39 -23.00 52.19
C PRO A 309 -7.70 -24.41 52.03
N PRO A 310 -6.52 -24.61 51.38
CA PRO A 310 -6.22 -25.81 50.55
C PRO A 310 -5.53 -26.98 51.30
N PRO A 311 -5.29 -28.12 50.62
CA PRO A 311 -3.95 -28.72 50.75
C PRO A 311 -3.38 -29.38 49.48
N THR A 312 -2.06 -29.28 49.32
CA THR A 312 -1.14 -30.25 48.70
C THR A 312 -0.06 -30.55 49.76
N PRO A 313 0.78 -31.62 49.68
CA PRO A 313 0.87 -32.73 48.71
C PRO A 313 0.97 -34.13 49.39
N SER A 314 0.93 -35.22 48.60
CA SER A 314 1.60 -36.51 48.89
C SER A 314 1.62 -37.41 47.65
N ASN A 315 2.82 -37.61 47.06
CA ASN A 315 3.21 -38.83 46.33
C ASN A 315 3.83 -39.81 47.35
N PRO A 316 4.28 -41.04 47.01
CA PRO A 316 4.05 -41.91 45.83
C PRO A 316 3.61 -43.34 46.23
N THR A 317 3.23 -44.21 45.29
CA THR A 317 3.72 -45.62 45.16
C THR A 317 2.95 -46.42 44.08
N THR A 318 3.69 -46.81 43.03
CA THR A 318 3.82 -48.18 42.49
C THR A 318 2.55 -48.87 41.96
N THR A 319 2.48 -49.50 40.77
CA THR A 319 3.42 -50.45 40.16
C THR A 319 2.92 -50.81 38.74
N ASN A 320 3.86 -51.23 37.88
CA ASN A 320 3.73 -51.96 36.58
C ASN A 320 3.48 -51.08 35.34
N GLY A 321 4.37 -50.93 34.36
CA GLY A 321 5.39 -51.84 33.79
C GLY A 321 4.90 -52.30 32.39
N GLY A 322 5.63 -52.27 31.28
CA GLY A 322 7.03 -51.95 31.00
C GLY A 322 7.28 -51.85 29.48
N GLY A 323 8.51 -51.51 29.10
CA GLY A 323 8.97 -51.42 27.71
C GLY A 323 10.30 -50.66 27.59
N THR A 324 11.39 -51.30 28.05
CA THR A 324 12.82 -50.94 27.89
C THR A 324 13.20 -50.76 26.42
N GLN A 325 13.85 -49.67 26.01
CA GLN A 325 15.29 -49.37 26.07
C GLN A 325 16.18 -50.36 25.31
N GLU A 326 16.88 -49.86 24.29
CA GLU A 326 18.28 -50.19 24.02
C GLU A 326 18.89 -49.07 23.16
N PHE A 327 19.66 -48.21 23.83
CA PHE A 327 20.62 -47.29 23.24
C PHE A 327 21.96 -48.02 23.27
N ASP A 328 22.59 -48.16 22.11
CA ASP A 328 23.99 -48.57 22.04
C ASP A 328 24.84 -47.43 21.48
N GLN A 329 25.89 -47.15 22.23
CA GLN A 329 26.95 -46.17 21.98
C GLN A 329 27.92 -46.67 20.89
N LYS A 330 28.55 -45.73 20.17
CA LYS A 330 30.02 -45.63 19.98
C LYS A 330 30.35 -44.50 19.01
N GLU A 331 31.00 -43.45 19.51
CA GLU A 331 32.45 -43.18 19.44
C GLU A 331 32.80 -42.29 18.24
N HIS A 332 33.21 -41.05 18.53
CA HIS A 332 34.54 -40.56 18.16
C HIS A 332 34.96 -39.41 19.07
N ALA A 333 36.14 -39.57 19.66
CA ALA A 333 36.82 -38.69 20.59
C ALA A 333 37.56 -37.55 19.86
N HIS A 334 37.76 -36.41 20.52
CA HIS A 334 39.07 -36.07 21.09
C HIS A 334 39.05 -34.75 21.88
N GLN A 335 39.60 -34.84 23.10
CA GLN A 335 40.52 -33.92 23.79
C GLN A 335 40.05 -32.48 24.09
N SER A 336 39.85 -32.16 25.37
CA SER A 336 40.88 -31.75 26.36
C SER A 336 40.99 -30.23 26.37
N ASP A 337 40.45 -29.60 27.40
CA ASP A 337 41.24 -28.84 28.37
C ASP A 337 40.36 -27.93 29.22
N SER A 338 40.71 -27.90 30.51
CA SER A 338 40.43 -26.83 31.47
C SER A 338 39.00 -26.69 32.01
N GLN A 339 38.85 -27.06 33.29
CA GLN A 339 38.15 -26.16 34.20
C GLN A 339 38.80 -24.76 34.14
N PRO A 340 38.00 -23.70 34.10
CA PRO A 340 38.17 -22.62 35.07
C PRO A 340 36.86 -22.54 35.87
N GLY A 341 36.91 -22.69 37.19
CA GLY A 341 37.11 -21.53 38.05
C GLY A 341 35.79 -20.79 38.15
N THR A 342 35.18 -20.77 39.33
CA THR A 342 34.09 -19.85 39.67
C THR A 342 34.53 -18.43 39.37
N SER A 343 34.28 -17.96 38.15
CA SER A 343 34.51 -16.57 37.77
C SER A 343 33.59 -15.73 38.63
N GLN A 344 34.18 -15.09 39.64
CA GLN A 344 33.51 -14.07 40.43
C GLN A 344 32.98 -13.02 39.46
N LEU A 345 31.68 -12.76 39.53
CA LEU A 345 31.03 -11.76 38.70
C LEU A 345 31.73 -10.42 38.95
N PRO A 346 32.23 -9.70 37.92
CA PRO A 346 32.91 -8.44 38.13
C PRO A 346 31.92 -7.46 38.78
N GLU A 347 32.24 -7.01 39.99
CA GLU A 347 31.42 -6.07 40.76
C GLU A 347 31.57 -4.65 40.21
N THR A 348 31.02 -4.41 39.01
CA THR A 348 30.96 -3.08 38.41
C THR A 348 29.61 -2.45 38.67
N PRO A 349 29.50 -1.10 38.74
CA PRO A 349 28.21 -0.44 38.93
C PRO A 349 27.17 -0.83 37.86
N ALA A 350 27.62 -1.21 36.66
CA ALA A 350 26.77 -1.73 35.59
C ALA A 350 26.21 -3.12 35.90
N THR A 351 27.00 -4.04 36.47
CA THR A 351 26.51 -5.38 36.84
C THR A 351 25.54 -5.32 38.01
N TRP A 352 25.77 -4.43 38.99
CA TRP A 352 24.79 -4.14 40.06
C TRP A 352 23.44 -3.65 39.50
N LEU A 353 23.45 -2.75 38.51
CA LEU A 353 22.23 -2.26 37.87
C LEU A 353 21.50 -3.34 37.07
N LEU A 354 22.22 -4.19 36.33
CA LEU A 354 21.63 -5.31 35.59
C LEU A 354 21.09 -6.41 36.50
N GLN A 355 21.77 -6.66 37.63
CA GLN A 355 21.29 -7.58 38.66
C GLN A 355 19.98 -7.09 39.28
N SER A 356 19.81 -5.77 39.46
CA SER A 356 18.59 -5.17 40.04
C SER A 356 17.32 -5.40 39.22
N ILE A 357 17.43 -5.77 37.94
CA ILE A 357 16.31 -6.10 37.06
C ILE A 357 16.25 -7.60 36.70
N ASN A 358 16.98 -8.47 37.43
CA ASN A 358 17.04 -9.91 37.23
C ASN A 358 17.60 -10.37 35.86
N VAL A 359 18.62 -9.69 35.32
CA VAL A 359 19.37 -10.20 34.15
C VAL A 359 20.18 -11.45 34.55
N LEU A 360 20.32 -12.44 33.65
CA LEU A 360 21.11 -13.65 33.91
C LEU A 360 22.63 -13.37 34.07
N PRO A 361 23.36 -14.08 34.95
CA PRO A 361 24.79 -13.85 35.21
C PRO A 361 25.68 -13.88 33.96
N GLU A 362 25.42 -14.79 33.02
CA GLU A 362 26.16 -14.89 31.74
C GLU A 362 26.07 -13.61 30.92
N ILE A 363 24.90 -12.97 30.93
CA ILE A 363 24.63 -11.72 30.21
C ILE A 363 25.19 -10.51 30.98
N GLN A 364 25.21 -10.59 32.32
CA GLN A 364 25.88 -9.57 33.14
C GLN A 364 27.39 -9.53 32.84
N PHE A 365 28.04 -10.69 32.68
CA PHE A 365 29.44 -10.76 32.22
C PHE A 365 29.63 -10.14 30.84
N GLU A 366 28.75 -10.44 29.88
CA GLU A 366 28.81 -9.88 28.53
C GLU A 366 28.72 -8.35 28.52
N LEU A 367 27.91 -7.77 29.41
CA LEU A 367 27.64 -6.34 29.46
C LEU A 367 28.39 -5.60 30.59
N ALA A 368 29.28 -6.27 31.31
CA ALA A 368 30.00 -5.72 32.46
C ALA A 368 30.87 -4.50 32.13
N GLY A 369 31.35 -4.41 30.89
CA GLY A 369 32.15 -3.29 30.38
C GLY A 369 31.35 -2.06 29.94
N MET A 370 30.02 -2.07 30.07
CA MET A 370 29.19 -0.92 29.69
C MET A 370 29.28 0.21 30.72
N PRO A 371 29.27 1.49 30.28
CA PRO A 371 29.14 2.61 31.20
C PRO A 371 27.82 2.51 32.00
N ALA A 372 27.91 2.72 33.31
CA ALA A 372 26.75 2.61 34.20
C ALA A 372 25.63 3.60 33.84
N GLU A 373 25.98 4.76 33.29
CA GLU A 373 25.03 5.77 32.80
C GLU A 373 24.19 5.23 31.63
N THR A 374 24.82 4.51 30.70
CA THR A 374 24.13 3.88 29.55
C THR A 374 23.19 2.79 30.01
N VAL A 375 23.59 1.98 31.00
CA VAL A 375 22.74 0.94 31.60
C VAL A 375 21.56 1.57 32.34
N SER A 376 21.79 2.62 33.12
CA SER A 376 20.74 3.36 33.82
C SER A 376 19.74 4.00 32.85
N ALA A 377 20.21 4.63 31.77
CA ALA A 377 19.38 5.20 30.73
C ALA A 377 18.52 4.12 30.02
N ALA A 378 19.09 2.93 29.76
CA ALA A 378 18.35 1.81 29.19
C ALA A 378 17.23 1.32 30.11
N ILE A 379 17.50 1.21 31.41
CA ILE A 379 16.52 0.81 32.43
C ILE A 379 15.40 1.86 32.53
N ALA A 380 15.74 3.14 32.59
CA ALA A 380 14.77 4.23 32.65
C ALA A 380 13.88 4.24 31.40
N HIS A 381 14.47 4.07 30.21
CA HIS A 381 13.75 4.00 28.95
C HIS A 381 12.81 2.78 28.90
N ALA A 382 13.27 1.62 29.36
CA ALA A 382 12.46 0.40 29.41
C ALA A 382 11.25 0.56 30.35
N ARG A 383 11.45 1.17 31.53
CA ARG A 383 10.39 1.43 32.52
C ARG A 383 9.36 2.45 32.03
N ALA A 384 9.74 3.38 31.16
CA ALA A 384 8.82 4.34 30.56
C ALA A 384 7.79 3.71 29.59
N HIS A 385 7.98 2.43 29.20
CA HIS A 385 7.10 1.73 28.26
C HIS A 385 6.21 0.69 28.98
N PRO A 386 4.95 1.01 29.33
CA PRO A 386 4.06 0.13 30.13
C PRO A 386 3.66 -1.17 29.43
N GLN A 387 3.96 -1.34 28.14
CA GLN A 387 3.68 -2.56 27.37
C GLN A 387 4.82 -3.59 27.43
N VAL A 388 5.97 -3.26 28.02
CA VAL A 388 7.11 -4.17 28.15
C VAL A 388 6.83 -5.20 29.25
N ARG A 389 6.55 -6.45 28.84
CA ARG A 389 6.28 -7.57 29.76
C ARG A 389 7.54 -8.16 30.38
N ASP A 390 8.68 -8.08 29.69
CA ASP A 390 9.98 -8.54 30.16
C ASP A 390 10.98 -7.39 30.11
N LEU A 391 11.18 -6.76 31.27
CA LEU A 391 12.07 -5.62 31.43
C LEU A 391 13.55 -6.01 31.18
N ALA A 392 13.96 -7.17 31.67
CA ALA A 392 15.33 -7.68 31.56
C ALA A 392 15.70 -7.94 30.10
N GLY A 393 14.87 -8.71 29.38
CA GLY A 393 15.09 -9.02 27.97
C GLY A 393 15.09 -7.77 27.08
N TRP A 394 14.25 -6.79 27.40
CA TRP A 394 14.17 -5.54 26.65
C TRP A 394 15.41 -4.65 26.87
N VAL A 395 15.86 -4.48 28.11
CA VAL A 395 17.08 -3.72 28.44
C VAL A 395 18.32 -4.36 27.80
N VAL A 396 18.47 -5.68 27.88
CA VAL A 396 19.59 -6.40 27.25
C VAL A 396 19.60 -6.19 25.73
N LYS A 397 18.43 -6.28 25.09
CA LYS A 397 18.31 -6.02 23.65
C LYS A 397 18.70 -4.59 23.29
N LEU A 398 18.30 -3.60 24.09
CA LEU A 398 18.65 -2.21 23.89
C LEU A 398 20.15 -1.96 24.01
N LEU A 399 20.79 -2.53 25.04
CA LEU A 399 22.21 -2.40 25.29
C LEU A 399 23.06 -3.07 24.21
N ARG A 400 22.65 -4.25 23.73
CA ARG A 400 23.30 -4.89 22.56
C ARG A 400 23.15 -4.05 21.31
N THR A 401 21.98 -3.46 21.07
CA THR A 401 21.75 -2.56 19.91
C THR A 401 22.61 -1.30 19.99
N HIS A 402 22.76 -0.71 21.18
CA HIS A 402 23.68 0.41 21.42
C HIS A 402 25.13 0.01 21.16
N ARG A 403 25.57 -1.16 21.65
CA ARG A 403 26.93 -1.69 21.44
C ARG A 403 27.24 -1.93 19.96
N ASP A 404 26.35 -2.66 19.28
CA ASP A 404 26.63 -3.25 17.97
C ASP A 404 26.37 -2.25 16.83
N HIS A 405 25.54 -1.23 17.08
CA HIS A 405 25.11 -0.27 16.05
C HIS A 405 25.31 1.20 16.44
N GLY A 406 25.89 1.49 17.61
CA GLY A 406 26.15 2.86 18.08
C GLY A 406 24.89 3.70 18.32
N TRP A 407 23.74 3.04 18.52
CA TRP A 407 22.46 3.73 18.68
C TRP A 407 22.36 4.41 20.05
N GLN A 408 22.15 5.72 20.08
CA GLN A 408 22.07 6.48 21.34
C GLN A 408 20.78 6.20 22.11
N ILE A 409 20.93 5.78 23.37
CA ILE A 409 19.79 5.58 24.28
C ILE A 409 19.47 6.94 24.91
N ALA A 410 18.53 7.66 24.30
CA ALA A 410 18.06 8.94 24.82
C ALA A 410 17.25 8.73 26.12
N PRO A 411 17.30 9.67 27.09
CA PRO A 411 16.42 9.62 28.25
C PRO A 411 14.96 9.69 27.78
N PRO A 412 14.04 8.95 28.44
CA PRO A 412 12.63 8.97 28.06
C PRO A 412 12.08 10.38 28.19
N THR A 413 11.35 10.84 27.17
CA THR A 413 10.57 12.07 27.27
C THR A 413 9.55 11.91 28.40
N PRO A 414 9.38 12.92 29.28
CA PRO A 414 8.29 12.90 30.25
C PRO A 414 6.98 12.71 29.48
N ARG A 415 6.08 11.88 30.02
CA ARG A 415 4.76 11.68 29.43
C ARG A 415 4.10 13.05 29.26
N ALA A 416 3.82 13.42 28.02
CA ALA A 416 3.06 14.62 27.76
C ALA A 416 1.59 14.32 28.07
N GLU A 417 1.16 14.71 29.27
CA GLU A 417 -0.25 14.63 29.67
C GLU A 417 -1.02 15.84 29.12
N THR A 418 -0.31 16.88 28.63
CA THR A 418 -0.90 18.07 28.03
C THR A 418 -0.26 18.46 26.68
N PRO A 419 -0.98 19.19 25.81
CA PRO A 419 -0.42 19.74 24.56
C PRO A 419 0.73 20.73 24.77
N GLU A 420 0.82 21.37 25.93
CA GLU A 420 1.92 22.28 26.27
C GLU A 420 3.22 21.52 26.57
N ASP A 421 3.14 20.34 27.18
CA ASP A 421 4.29 19.47 27.42
C ASP A 421 4.91 18.97 26.11
N LEU A 422 4.07 18.68 25.09
CA LEU A 422 4.55 18.34 23.74
C LEU A 422 5.29 19.51 23.09
N ARG A 423 4.74 20.73 23.19
CA ARG A 423 5.39 21.93 22.66
C ARG A 423 6.74 22.17 23.32
N LEU A 424 6.82 21.98 24.63
CA LEU A 424 8.05 22.14 25.40
C LEU A 424 9.08 21.05 25.05
N ALA A 425 8.63 19.81 24.80
CA ALA A 425 9.47 18.71 24.36
C ALA A 425 10.04 18.95 22.94
N PHE A 426 9.20 19.40 22.00
CA PHE A 426 9.66 19.78 20.65
C PHE A 426 10.61 20.97 20.67
N ALA A 427 10.37 21.98 21.52
CA ALA A 427 11.27 23.11 21.68
C ALA A 427 12.64 22.69 22.24
N ARG A 428 12.66 21.78 23.23
CA ARG A 428 13.91 21.20 23.76
C ARG A 428 14.67 20.39 22.73
N TYR A 429 13.95 19.58 21.95
CA TYR A 429 14.56 18.78 20.88
C TYR A 429 15.14 19.66 19.76
N ALA A 430 14.42 20.71 19.36
CA ALA A 430 14.90 21.70 18.40
C ALA A 430 16.16 22.42 18.92
N ALA A 431 16.15 22.87 20.18
CA ALA A 431 17.31 23.51 20.80
C ALA A 431 18.52 22.57 20.90
N ALA A 432 18.32 21.28 21.17
CA ALA A 432 19.39 20.28 21.20
C ALA A 432 19.98 20.03 19.81
N GLN A 433 19.15 19.99 18.75
CA GLN A 433 19.65 19.93 17.37
C GLN A 433 20.41 21.21 16.97
N GLU A 434 19.92 22.37 17.39
CA GLU A 434 20.57 23.66 17.15
C GLU A 434 21.96 23.72 17.83
N ALA A 435 22.04 23.25 19.09
CA ALA A 435 23.29 23.15 19.83
C ALA A 435 24.27 22.15 19.19
N ALA A 436 23.77 21.01 18.71
CA ALA A 436 24.58 20.04 17.98
C ALA A 436 25.09 20.60 16.63
N ARG A 437 24.34 21.48 15.95
CA ARG A 437 24.81 22.19 14.75
C ARG A 437 25.85 23.25 15.06
N ARG A 438 25.77 23.90 16.22
CA ARG A 438 26.79 24.87 16.67
C ARG A 438 28.09 24.23 17.13
N ALA A 439 28.08 22.93 17.49
CA ALA A 439 29.30 22.19 17.82
C ALA A 439 30.22 22.11 16.57
N GLY A 440 31.10 23.10 16.43
CA GLY A 440 32.04 23.22 15.31
C GLY A 440 32.06 24.59 14.62
N MET A 441 31.20 25.54 14.98
CA MET A 441 31.26 26.93 14.48
C MET A 441 31.85 27.90 15.52
N PRO A 442 32.70 28.87 15.11
CA PRO A 442 33.20 29.91 16.01
C PRO A 442 32.07 30.84 16.48
N GLU A 443 32.08 31.21 17.77
CA GLU A 443 30.99 31.88 18.49
C GLU A 443 30.62 33.28 17.96
N ASP A 444 31.46 33.91 17.13
CA ASP A 444 31.31 35.31 16.72
C ASP A 444 30.52 35.55 15.42
N THR A 445 29.77 34.56 14.92
CA THR A 445 28.98 34.74 13.68
C THR A 445 27.54 35.15 14.00
N PRO A 446 27.09 36.40 13.70
CA PRO A 446 25.71 36.80 13.94
C PRO A 446 24.77 36.05 12.99
N TRP A 447 23.93 35.19 13.58
CA TRP A 447 22.93 34.39 12.89
C TRP A 447 21.60 35.16 12.82
N PHE A 448 21.16 35.51 11.60
CA PHE A 448 19.80 35.97 11.34
C PHE A 448 18.90 34.75 11.02
N PRO A 449 17.65 34.71 11.51
CA PRO A 449 16.74 33.64 11.18
C PRO A 449 16.49 33.61 9.66
N PRO A 450 16.45 32.44 9.00
CA PRO A 450 16.22 32.37 7.58
C PRO A 450 14.78 32.78 7.25
N GLU A 451 14.64 33.78 6.38
CA GLU A 451 13.41 34.03 5.63
C GLU A 451 13.01 32.80 4.79
N PRO A 452 11.72 32.62 4.47
CA PRO A 452 11.21 31.44 3.77
C PRO A 452 11.94 31.17 2.44
N ALA A 453 12.15 29.87 2.20
CA ALA A 453 13.10 29.27 1.27
C ALA A 453 13.09 29.82 -0.16
N LYS A 454 14.27 30.23 -0.64
CA LYS A 454 14.55 30.53 -2.05
C LYS A 454 15.08 29.26 -2.75
N LEU A 455 14.55 28.95 -3.93
CA LEU A 455 14.85 27.82 -4.83
C LEU A 455 16.33 27.69 -5.31
N ASN A 456 17.28 28.36 -4.64
CA ASN A 456 18.68 28.50 -5.05
C ASN A 456 19.66 27.70 -4.17
N LEU A 457 19.19 26.66 -3.48
CA LEU A 457 20.06 25.71 -2.77
C LEU A 457 20.64 24.69 -3.77
N PRO A 458 21.96 24.38 -3.71
CA PRO A 458 22.55 23.39 -4.60
C PRO A 458 21.90 22.02 -4.40
N GLY A 459 21.41 21.42 -5.49
CA GLY A 459 20.72 20.11 -5.51
C GLY A 459 19.19 20.19 -5.66
N VAL A 460 18.55 21.33 -5.38
CA VAL A 460 17.08 21.48 -5.48
C VAL A 460 16.59 21.41 -6.92
N LEU A 461 17.33 21.99 -7.88
CA LEU A 461 16.95 22.00 -9.30
C LEU A 461 16.95 20.61 -9.95
N PRO A 462 17.97 19.75 -9.78
CA PRO A 462 17.91 18.37 -10.24
C PRO A 462 16.76 17.55 -9.64
N HIS A 463 16.47 17.73 -8.34
CA HIS A 463 15.35 17.04 -7.70
C HIS A 463 14.00 17.50 -8.25
N LEU A 464 13.79 18.82 -8.35
CA LEU A 464 12.62 19.43 -8.97
C LEU A 464 12.41 18.92 -10.40
N TRP A 465 13.48 18.87 -11.20
CA TRP A 465 13.39 18.40 -12.58
C TRP A 465 13.11 16.90 -12.68
N ASN A 466 13.69 16.08 -11.80
CA ASN A 466 13.42 14.64 -11.76
C ASN A 466 11.95 14.36 -11.41
N ASP A 467 11.36 15.13 -10.50
CA ASP A 467 9.95 15.00 -10.12
C ASP A 467 9.02 15.44 -11.27
N VAL A 468 9.37 16.53 -11.96
CA VAL A 468 8.67 16.96 -13.20
C VAL A 468 8.77 15.89 -14.28
N GLN A 469 9.95 15.29 -14.51
CA GLN A 469 10.14 14.21 -15.48
C GLN A 469 9.36 12.94 -15.10
N ALA A 470 9.28 12.60 -13.81
CA ALA A 470 8.47 11.48 -13.33
C ALA A 470 6.98 11.70 -13.59
N ALA A 471 6.49 12.93 -13.38
CA ALA A 471 5.11 13.31 -13.69
C ALA A 471 4.83 13.30 -15.20
N LEU A 472 5.74 13.84 -16.02
CA LEU A 472 5.64 13.79 -17.49
C LEU A 472 5.59 12.35 -18.01
N LYS A 473 6.38 11.44 -17.44
CA LYS A 473 6.37 10.02 -17.81
C LYS A 473 5.02 9.34 -17.56
N ALA A 474 4.28 9.80 -16.56
CA ALA A 474 2.96 9.27 -16.23
C ALA A 474 1.85 9.84 -17.14
N GLN A 475 2.08 11.01 -17.73
CA GLN A 475 1.08 11.74 -18.53
C GLN A 475 1.30 11.61 -20.04
N LEU A 476 2.52 11.35 -20.49
CA LEU A 476 2.86 11.29 -21.92
C LEU A 476 3.01 9.85 -22.44
N PRO A 477 2.66 9.60 -23.72
CA PRO A 477 3.00 8.37 -24.40
C PRO A 477 4.51 8.11 -24.36
N ARG A 478 4.91 6.83 -24.29
CA ARG A 478 6.32 6.43 -24.14
C ARG A 478 7.24 7.00 -25.23
N ALA A 479 6.74 7.13 -26.47
CA ALA A 479 7.48 7.69 -27.60
C ALA A 479 7.73 9.20 -27.45
N GLU A 480 6.72 9.95 -26.99
CA GLU A 480 6.85 11.40 -26.76
C GLU A 480 7.73 11.70 -25.55
N PHE A 481 7.57 10.93 -24.46
CA PHE A 481 8.44 11.07 -23.29
C PHE A 481 9.90 10.75 -23.61
N ALA A 482 10.18 9.74 -24.45
CA ALA A 482 11.55 9.40 -24.86
C ALA A 482 12.26 10.56 -25.55
N MET A 483 11.53 11.37 -26.33
CA MET A 483 12.06 12.55 -27.02
C MET A 483 12.41 13.69 -26.04
N ILE A 484 11.65 13.84 -24.94
CA ILE A 484 11.80 14.94 -23.97
C ILE A 484 12.71 14.58 -22.79
N ARG A 485 12.95 13.28 -22.56
CA ARG A 485 13.78 12.75 -21.46
C ARG A 485 15.15 13.41 -21.33
N HIS A 486 15.74 13.82 -22.45
CA HIS A 486 17.08 14.39 -22.51
C HIS A 486 17.11 15.91 -22.32
N ALA A 487 15.97 16.55 -22.05
CA ALA A 487 15.93 17.94 -21.62
C ALA A 487 16.34 18.08 -20.15
N ALA A 488 16.94 19.23 -19.80
CA ALA A 488 17.44 19.51 -18.45
C ALA A 488 16.95 20.87 -17.96
N LEU A 489 16.59 20.98 -16.67
CA LEU A 489 16.31 22.28 -16.05
C LEU A 489 17.64 22.95 -15.65
N LEU A 490 17.92 24.13 -16.22
CA LEU A 490 19.17 24.86 -16.00
C LEU A 490 19.09 25.80 -14.80
N SER A 491 18.02 26.58 -14.73
CA SER A 491 17.83 27.58 -13.68
C SER A 491 16.35 27.87 -13.46
N VAL A 492 16.03 28.34 -12.26
CA VAL A 492 14.75 28.95 -11.93
C VAL A 492 15.07 30.29 -11.28
N GLU A 493 15.09 31.34 -12.10
CA GLU A 493 15.50 32.69 -11.67
C GLU A 493 14.35 33.66 -11.94
N GLN A 494 14.02 34.49 -10.95
CA GLN A 494 13.02 35.56 -11.08
C GLN A 494 11.66 35.09 -11.62
N GLY A 495 11.22 33.90 -11.22
CA GLY A 495 9.96 33.32 -11.70
C GLY A 495 10.03 32.75 -13.12
N VAL A 496 11.23 32.53 -13.68
CA VAL A 496 11.44 31.94 -15.01
C VAL A 496 12.27 30.65 -14.89
N ALA A 497 11.66 29.52 -15.24
CA ALA A 497 12.31 28.23 -15.37
C ALA A 497 12.91 28.07 -16.78
N THR A 498 14.23 27.94 -16.85
CA THR A 498 14.95 27.76 -18.11
C THR A 498 15.25 26.28 -18.34
N ILE A 499 14.65 25.69 -19.38
CA ILE A 499 14.85 24.28 -19.77
C ILE A 499 15.75 24.22 -20.99
N GLN A 500 16.80 23.42 -20.93
CA GLN A 500 17.67 23.11 -22.04
C GLN A 500 17.08 21.98 -22.89
N ALA A 501 16.88 22.23 -24.17
CA ALA A 501 16.52 21.23 -25.15
C ALA A 501 17.77 20.72 -25.91
N PRO A 502 17.90 19.39 -26.13
CA PRO A 502 19.04 18.80 -26.83
C PRO A 502 19.01 19.02 -28.35
N SER A 503 17.86 19.34 -28.95
CA SER A 503 17.73 19.59 -30.38
C SER A 503 16.59 20.57 -30.70
N GLN A 504 16.60 21.13 -31.91
CA GLN A 504 15.55 22.04 -32.40
C GLN A 504 14.17 21.38 -32.41
N THR A 505 14.11 20.09 -32.77
CA THR A 505 12.87 19.32 -32.77
C THR A 505 12.30 19.17 -31.36
N VAL A 506 13.17 18.91 -30.36
CA VAL A 506 12.76 18.81 -28.96
C VAL A 506 12.33 20.18 -28.42
N LYS A 507 13.04 21.25 -28.78
CA LYS A 507 12.65 22.62 -28.42
C LYS A 507 11.26 22.95 -28.97
N ALA A 508 11.02 22.71 -30.25
CA ALA A 508 9.74 22.98 -30.89
C ALA A 508 8.60 22.14 -30.28
N ALA A 509 8.86 20.88 -29.92
CA ALA A 509 7.88 20.04 -29.24
C ALA A 509 7.56 20.56 -27.83
N LEU A 510 8.58 20.96 -27.08
CA LEU A 510 8.40 21.54 -25.74
C LEU A 510 7.63 22.86 -25.80
N GLU A 511 7.94 23.74 -26.74
CA GLU A 511 7.29 25.05 -26.87
C GLU A 511 5.85 24.96 -27.40
N ASN A 512 5.60 24.11 -28.42
CA ASN A 512 4.31 24.10 -29.10
C ASN A 512 3.29 23.13 -28.49
N ARG A 513 3.74 22.05 -27.84
CA ARG A 513 2.86 20.96 -27.38
C ARG A 513 2.85 20.76 -25.87
N HIS A 514 3.99 20.99 -25.21
CA HIS A 514 4.16 20.62 -23.81
C HIS A 514 4.39 21.82 -22.87
N LEU A 515 4.35 23.05 -23.36
CA LEU A 515 4.65 24.25 -22.58
C LEU A 515 3.64 24.44 -21.44
N SER A 516 2.34 24.26 -21.71
CA SER A 516 1.29 24.35 -20.69
C SER A 516 1.47 23.31 -19.58
N VAL A 517 1.68 22.06 -19.96
CA VAL A 517 1.91 20.94 -19.03
C VAL A 517 3.18 21.17 -18.20
N LEU A 518 4.26 21.63 -18.83
CA LEU A 518 5.51 21.96 -18.13
C LEU A 518 5.33 23.10 -17.13
N ARG A 519 4.60 24.16 -17.51
CA ARG A 519 4.31 25.28 -16.63
C ARG A 519 3.52 24.83 -15.42
N ASP A 520 2.48 24.04 -15.63
CA ASP A 520 1.60 23.58 -14.56
C ASP A 520 2.34 22.60 -13.62
N LEU A 521 3.19 21.72 -14.16
CA LEU A 521 4.02 20.82 -13.35
C LEU A 521 5.13 21.56 -12.59
N LEU A 522 5.82 22.50 -13.24
CA LEU A 522 6.83 23.32 -12.58
C LEU A 522 6.20 24.18 -11.48
N ALA A 523 5.01 24.74 -11.71
CA ALA A 523 4.29 25.47 -10.68
C ALA A 523 3.83 24.57 -9.52
N LEU A 524 3.41 23.34 -9.83
CA LEU A 524 3.03 22.34 -8.84
C LEU A 524 4.20 21.95 -7.92
N PHE A 525 5.38 21.72 -8.49
CA PHE A 525 6.53 21.23 -7.72
C PHE A 525 7.40 22.35 -7.13
N ALA A 526 7.44 23.54 -7.75
CA ALA A 526 8.13 24.70 -7.19
C ALA A 526 7.29 25.47 -6.17
N GLY A 527 5.96 25.28 -6.18
CA GLY A 527 5.04 25.97 -5.26
C GLY A 527 4.72 27.43 -5.65
N GLU A 528 5.23 27.91 -6.78
CA GLU A 528 5.02 29.25 -7.32
C GLU A 528 4.80 29.23 -8.83
N GLN A 529 4.10 30.22 -9.38
CA GLN A 529 3.86 30.30 -10.82
C GLN A 529 5.16 30.68 -11.55
N LEU A 530 5.68 29.74 -12.35
CA LEU A 530 6.91 29.92 -13.12
C LEU A 530 6.58 30.09 -14.60
N GLN A 531 7.19 31.08 -15.25
CA GLN A 531 7.25 31.14 -16.72
C GLN A 531 8.27 30.11 -17.21
N VAL A 532 7.99 29.45 -18.33
CA VAL A 532 8.90 28.44 -18.89
C VAL A 532 9.57 28.99 -20.13
N ARG A 533 10.91 28.97 -20.14
CA ARG A 533 11.73 29.33 -21.28
C ARG A 533 12.51 28.12 -21.75
N VAL A 534 12.40 27.77 -23.03
CA VAL A 534 13.17 26.66 -23.61
C VAL A 534 14.34 27.21 -24.43
N VAL A 535 15.55 26.82 -24.06
CA VAL A 535 16.80 27.25 -24.71
C VAL A 535 17.45 26.04 -25.36
N LEU A 536 18.00 26.22 -26.57
CA LEU A 536 18.80 25.18 -27.19
C LEU A 536 20.13 25.06 -26.46
N ASN A 537 20.62 23.83 -26.33
CA ASN A 537 22.00 23.64 -25.92
C ASN A 537 22.92 24.43 -26.90
N PRO A 538 23.78 25.36 -26.44
CA PRO A 538 24.67 26.13 -27.31
C PRO A 538 25.66 25.23 -28.07
N HIS A 539 25.92 24.01 -27.59
CA HIS A 539 26.69 23.00 -28.32
C HIS A 539 25.89 22.26 -29.41
N ALA A 540 24.58 22.54 -29.56
CA ALA A 540 23.75 22.01 -30.63
C ALA A 540 23.90 22.81 -31.95
N SER A 541 24.39 24.05 -31.90
CA SER A 541 24.51 24.91 -33.08
C SER A 541 25.70 24.60 -34.00
N SER A 542 26.59 23.67 -33.63
CA SER A 542 27.62 23.14 -34.54
C SER A 542 27.15 21.96 -35.38
N ALA A 543 25.85 21.62 -35.35
CA ALA A 543 25.26 20.58 -36.18
C ALA A 543 24.29 21.16 -37.22
N THR A 544 24.75 22.15 -38.00
CA THR A 544 24.10 22.50 -39.28
C THR A 544 24.96 21.98 -40.42
N MET A 545 24.54 20.84 -40.98
CA MET A 545 24.80 20.36 -42.34
C MET A 545 26.25 20.39 -42.85
N ALA A 546 27.11 19.57 -42.27
CA ALA A 546 27.75 18.55 -43.10
C ALA A 546 27.00 17.26 -42.79
N ALA A 547 26.34 16.67 -43.79
CA ALA A 547 25.66 15.40 -43.60
C ALA A 547 26.64 14.40 -42.96
N PRO A 548 26.42 13.93 -41.72
CA PRO A 548 26.89 12.61 -41.44
C PRO A 548 26.03 11.73 -42.34
N ALA A 549 26.68 10.89 -43.16
CA ALA A 549 26.06 9.66 -43.62
C ALA A 549 25.24 9.08 -42.45
N PRO A 550 24.05 8.49 -42.70
CA PRO A 550 23.21 7.95 -41.64
C PRO A 550 24.13 7.26 -40.65
N GLU A 551 24.13 7.68 -39.38
CA GLU A 551 24.72 6.85 -38.34
C GLU A 551 23.89 5.57 -38.44
N ALA A 552 24.46 4.63 -39.18
CA ALA A 552 23.92 3.33 -39.38
C ALA A 552 23.65 2.84 -37.96
N LEU A 553 22.38 2.52 -37.67
CA LEU A 553 22.11 1.38 -36.80
C LEU A 553 23.21 0.38 -37.15
N PRO A 554 24.16 0.09 -36.24
CA PRO A 554 25.42 -0.58 -36.58
C PRO A 554 25.02 -1.71 -37.50
N ASP A 555 25.40 -1.61 -38.79
CA ASP A 555 24.67 -2.23 -39.91
C ASP A 555 24.03 -3.48 -39.37
N MET A 556 22.71 -3.43 -39.14
CA MET A 556 22.02 -4.55 -38.51
C MET A 556 21.94 -5.62 -39.58
N VAL A 557 23.09 -6.23 -39.85
CA VAL A 557 23.34 -7.18 -40.90
C VAL A 557 22.39 -8.30 -40.58
N CYS A 558 21.41 -8.45 -41.47
CA CYS A 558 20.52 -9.58 -41.45
C CYS A 558 21.40 -10.83 -41.45
N PRO A 559 21.30 -11.71 -40.44
CA PRO A 559 22.02 -12.96 -40.48
C PRO A 559 21.74 -13.71 -41.76
N THR A 560 22.75 -14.33 -42.36
CA THR A 560 22.64 -15.01 -43.66
C THR A 560 21.59 -16.12 -43.70
N TRP A 561 21.29 -16.71 -42.54
CA TRP A 561 20.28 -17.75 -42.36
C TRP A 561 18.85 -17.21 -42.14
N VAL A 562 18.65 -15.89 -42.15
CA VAL A 562 17.33 -15.24 -42.08
C VAL A 562 17.08 -14.49 -43.38
N THR A 563 15.96 -14.76 -44.05
CA THR A 563 15.56 -14.05 -45.28
C THR A 563 15.25 -12.58 -45.00
N ALA A 564 15.56 -11.68 -45.95
CA ALA A 564 15.30 -10.25 -45.83
C ALA A 564 13.83 -9.89 -45.54
N GLU A 565 12.88 -10.63 -46.14
CA GLU A 565 11.44 -10.44 -45.92
C GLU A 565 11.04 -10.74 -44.47
N ARG A 566 11.48 -11.88 -43.94
CA ARG A 566 11.25 -12.23 -42.52
C ARG A 566 11.96 -11.28 -41.59
N TRP A 567 13.18 -10.87 -41.91
CA TRP A 567 13.92 -9.89 -41.13
C TRP A 567 13.13 -8.58 -40.95
N ALA A 568 12.52 -8.06 -42.02
CA ALA A 568 11.72 -6.85 -41.95
C ALA A 568 10.50 -6.96 -41.02
N LEU A 569 9.92 -8.16 -40.87
CA LEU A 569 8.76 -8.44 -40.02
C LEU A 569 9.11 -8.63 -38.54
N LEU A 570 10.39 -8.79 -38.18
CA LEU A 570 10.80 -9.01 -36.81
C LEU A 570 10.73 -7.73 -35.96
N PRO A 571 10.27 -7.81 -34.69
CA PRO A 571 10.33 -6.70 -33.75
C PRO A 571 11.75 -6.11 -33.64
N THR A 572 11.87 -4.79 -33.53
CA THR A 572 13.16 -4.08 -33.52
C THR A 572 14.13 -4.60 -32.45
N LEU A 573 13.60 -4.97 -31.26
CA LEU A 573 14.43 -5.52 -30.19
C LEU A 573 14.96 -6.93 -30.50
N LEU A 574 14.18 -7.75 -31.21
CA LEU A 574 14.60 -9.08 -31.64
C LEU A 574 15.65 -8.99 -32.74
N ARG A 575 15.45 -8.10 -33.72
CA ARG A 575 16.48 -7.80 -34.73
C ARG A 575 17.78 -7.31 -34.09
N ALA A 576 17.70 -6.46 -33.07
CA ALA A 576 18.88 -5.95 -32.36
C ALA A 576 19.65 -7.06 -31.63
N THR A 577 18.93 -8.06 -31.09
CA THR A 577 19.58 -9.23 -30.46
C THR A 577 20.10 -10.26 -31.46
N LEU A 578 19.48 -10.36 -32.65
CA LEU A 578 19.90 -11.25 -33.74
C LEU A 578 20.98 -10.65 -34.63
N ALA A 579 21.19 -9.33 -34.61
CA ALA A 579 22.21 -8.67 -35.42
C ALA A 579 23.61 -9.20 -35.04
N GLY A 580 24.27 -9.85 -36.02
CA GLY A 580 25.55 -10.53 -35.82
C GLY A 580 25.45 -11.92 -35.17
N ALA A 581 24.25 -12.51 -35.07
CA ALA A 581 24.08 -13.87 -34.58
C ALA A 581 24.39 -14.90 -35.69
N ALA A 582 25.15 -15.94 -35.35
CA ALA A 582 25.49 -17.03 -36.24
C ALA A 582 24.67 -18.28 -35.90
N PHE A 583 24.24 -19.02 -36.93
CA PHE A 583 23.65 -20.34 -36.76
C PHE A 583 24.76 -21.39 -36.91
N VAL A 584 25.08 -22.08 -35.82
CA VAL A 584 26.17 -23.07 -35.75
C VAL A 584 25.67 -24.29 -34.99
N ASP A 585 25.87 -25.48 -35.56
CA ASP A 585 25.50 -26.77 -34.95
C ASP A 585 24.03 -26.87 -34.51
N GLY A 586 23.11 -26.29 -35.28
CA GLY A 586 21.67 -26.34 -34.98
C GLY A 586 21.20 -25.33 -33.91
N ALA A 587 22.08 -24.44 -33.46
CA ALA A 587 21.76 -23.42 -32.46
C ALA A 587 22.15 -22.01 -32.91
N VAL A 588 21.36 -21.02 -32.52
CA VAL A 588 21.66 -19.60 -32.79
C VAL A 588 22.53 -19.06 -31.65
N ARG A 589 23.76 -18.68 -31.99
CA ARG A 589 24.68 -18.00 -31.08
C ARG A 589 24.62 -16.50 -31.34
N GLY A 590 24.23 -15.73 -30.34
CA GLY A 590 24.31 -14.27 -30.39
C GLY A 590 25.77 -13.80 -30.42
N ARG A 591 25.96 -12.54 -30.82
CA ARG A 591 27.30 -11.90 -30.90
C ARG A 591 28.07 -11.86 -29.58
N ASP A 592 27.37 -11.98 -28.45
CA ASP A 592 27.91 -12.01 -27.11
C ASP A 592 27.06 -12.92 -26.21
N ALA A 593 27.58 -13.30 -25.03
CA ALA A 593 26.91 -14.22 -24.11
C ALA A 593 25.55 -13.70 -23.60
N PHE A 594 25.38 -12.38 -23.55
CA PHE A 594 24.13 -11.77 -23.12
C PHE A 594 23.05 -11.89 -24.21
N CYS A 595 23.40 -11.64 -25.47
CA CYS A 595 22.53 -11.87 -26.62
C CYS A 595 22.16 -13.35 -26.74
N SER A 596 23.12 -14.28 -26.63
CA SER A 596 22.83 -15.73 -26.66
C SER A 596 21.83 -16.13 -25.58
N ARG A 597 22.05 -15.70 -24.32
CA ARG A 597 21.11 -16.00 -23.23
C ARG A 597 19.72 -15.41 -23.48
N LYS A 598 19.63 -14.20 -24.04
CA LYS A 598 18.34 -13.60 -24.39
C LYS A 598 17.61 -14.36 -25.50
N LEU A 599 18.32 -14.81 -26.51
CA LEU A 599 17.77 -15.63 -27.59
C LEU A 599 17.27 -16.98 -27.05
N GLU A 600 17.99 -17.61 -26.12
CA GLU A 600 17.62 -18.90 -25.51
C GLU A 600 16.47 -18.81 -24.49
N THR A 601 16.27 -17.66 -23.84
CA THR A 601 15.30 -17.52 -22.73
C THR A 601 14.08 -16.69 -23.10
N ILE A 602 14.28 -15.52 -23.70
CA ILE A 602 13.22 -14.54 -23.96
C ILE A 602 12.61 -14.76 -25.34
N TYR A 603 13.46 -15.03 -26.35
CA TYR A 603 13.04 -15.12 -27.76
C TYR A 603 13.11 -16.54 -28.31
N ARG A 604 13.08 -17.56 -27.43
CA ARG A 604 13.31 -18.95 -27.82
C ARG A 604 12.35 -19.41 -28.92
N ARG A 605 11.07 -19.08 -28.78
CA ARG A 605 10.03 -19.51 -29.71
C ARG A 605 10.22 -18.86 -31.09
N GLU A 606 10.49 -17.56 -31.11
CA GLU A 606 10.72 -16.81 -32.35
C GLU A 606 12.00 -17.28 -33.06
N VAL A 607 13.02 -17.67 -32.30
CA VAL A 607 14.24 -18.27 -32.84
C VAL A 607 13.98 -19.67 -33.40
N ASP A 608 13.26 -20.53 -32.68
CA ASP A 608 12.88 -21.88 -33.14
C ASP A 608 12.05 -21.81 -34.44
N ASP A 609 11.13 -20.86 -34.54
CA ASP A 609 10.32 -20.62 -35.74
C ASP A 609 11.18 -20.14 -36.94
N LEU A 610 12.22 -19.33 -36.69
CA LEU A 610 13.18 -18.90 -37.71
C LEU A 610 14.10 -20.05 -38.15
N ILE A 611 14.58 -20.87 -37.22
CA ILE A 611 15.40 -22.06 -37.53
C ILE A 611 14.59 -23.06 -38.37
N THR A 612 13.35 -23.35 -37.95
CA THR A 612 12.46 -24.26 -38.66
C THR A 612 12.22 -23.77 -40.09
N ALA A 613 12.02 -22.47 -40.25
CA ALA A 613 11.82 -21.90 -41.58
C ALA A 613 13.07 -21.86 -42.45
N ALA A 614 14.25 -21.63 -41.86
CA ALA A 614 15.51 -21.70 -42.57
C ALA A 614 15.78 -23.14 -43.07
N GLN A 615 15.48 -24.15 -42.24
CA GLN A 615 15.62 -25.57 -42.59
C GLN A 615 14.61 -26.01 -43.66
N VAL A 616 13.41 -25.44 -43.68
CA VAL A 616 12.39 -25.72 -44.72
C VAL A 616 12.70 -25.02 -46.05
N ALA A 617 13.52 -23.95 -46.04
CA ALA A 617 13.91 -23.21 -47.24
C ALA A 617 15.12 -23.81 -47.98
N GLU A 618 15.90 -24.71 -47.35
CA GLU A 618 17.03 -25.43 -47.98
C GLU A 618 16.78 -26.92 -48.31
N PRO A 619 15.76 -27.28 -49.10
CA PRO A 619 15.83 -28.53 -49.87
C PRO A 619 16.18 -28.33 -51.35
N ASP A 620 16.00 -27.13 -51.92
CA ASP A 620 16.14 -26.91 -53.37
C ASP A 620 17.50 -26.37 -53.83
N THR A 621 18.39 -25.98 -52.92
CA THR A 621 19.75 -25.50 -53.26
C THR A 621 20.82 -26.60 -53.32
N LEU A 622 20.54 -27.80 -52.80
CA LEU A 622 21.48 -28.93 -52.85
C LEU A 622 21.49 -29.67 -54.20
N GLU A 623 20.42 -29.63 -55.00
CA GLU A 623 20.45 -30.16 -56.38
C GLU A 623 21.16 -29.24 -57.37
N ALA A 624 21.15 -27.92 -57.14
CA ALA A 624 21.82 -26.94 -58.00
C ALA A 624 23.35 -26.88 -57.78
N MET A 625 23.86 -27.31 -56.63
CA MET A 625 25.32 -27.39 -56.36
C MET A 625 25.95 -28.73 -56.71
N LEU A 626 25.17 -29.77 -57.05
CA LEU A 626 25.67 -31.08 -57.48
C LEU A 626 25.58 -31.32 -59.01
N SER A 627 25.06 -30.35 -59.79
CA SER A 627 24.95 -30.44 -61.25
C SER A 627 25.64 -29.29 -62.01
N GLY A 628 26.61 -28.60 -61.39
CA GLY A 628 27.38 -27.50 -62.00
C GLY A 628 28.87 -27.75 -61.98
#